data_AF-A0A168KH40-F1
#
_entry.id   AF-A0A168KH40-F1
#
_cell.length_a   1.000
_cell.length_b   1.000
_cell.length_c   1.000
_cell.angle_alpha   90.00
_cell.angle_beta   90.00
_cell.angle_gamma   90.00
#
_symmetry.space_group_name_H-M   'P 1'
#
loop_
_entity.id
_entity.type
_entity.pdbx_description
1 polymer ?
#
loop_
_entity_poly.entity_id
_entity_poly.type
_entity_poly.pdbx_seq_one_letter_code
_entity_poly.pdbx_strand_id
1 'polypeptide(L)'
;MDARKYRTMLYLMESDHYLALSARRPSHLNPESMNGAIASFLHCRFVQSTDMRLASLFQVAYGAHFTNCRPTTIESVEAFDRDVQIVEKQFTSNQSNQSTDTMSQHFPFTSLRWYRLSYTCAFLDNIDQGQRKGKALMWAIDWASQILIHLSMPPSSETIDSFIGLARLEPDSDIVNLMSFAIDHYYVVISYASFFLVNSWLRNFVDLNLQSNSQHSENPLVHERSSSLLYRLVDLAARTLEASSPPEGHLARRYVPLLRGMADLILTDSTQAQGINSDSSAMTADVDMSEQLQNTMGEDLWELWQQAGLEPINWQLPDFAP
;
A
#
# COMPACT_ATOMS: atom_id res chain seq x y z
N MET A 1 -20.41 28.99 -10.25
CA MET A 1 -19.64 27.73 -10.35
C MET A 1 -20.62 26.57 -10.45
N ASP A 2 -20.52 25.73 -11.47
CA ASP A 2 -21.34 24.52 -11.60
C ASP A 2 -20.71 23.41 -10.74
N ALA A 3 -21.28 23.17 -9.56
CA ALA A 3 -20.76 22.24 -8.57
C ALA A 3 -20.66 20.80 -9.11
N ARG A 4 -21.55 20.40 -10.03
CA ARG A 4 -21.53 19.05 -10.61
C ARG A 4 -20.33 18.90 -11.54
N LYS A 5 -20.13 19.86 -12.46
CA LYS A 5 -18.98 19.85 -13.37
C LYS A 5 -17.66 19.89 -12.61
N TYR A 6 -17.57 20.74 -11.59
CA TYR A 6 -16.36 20.84 -10.80
C TYR A 6 -16.05 19.55 -10.03
N ARG A 7 -17.05 18.92 -9.41
CA ARG A 7 -16.90 17.60 -8.78
C ARG A 7 -16.40 16.55 -9.76
N THR A 8 -16.96 16.49 -10.97
CA THR A 8 -16.49 15.58 -12.02
C THR A 8 -15.02 15.84 -12.39
N MET A 9 -14.63 17.11 -12.52
CA MET A 9 -13.23 17.46 -12.82
C MET A 9 -12.29 17.09 -11.67
N LEU A 10 -12.69 17.28 -10.41
CA LEU A 10 -11.92 16.84 -9.26
C LEU A 10 -11.68 15.32 -9.28
N TYR A 11 -12.73 14.53 -9.52
CA TYR A 11 -12.60 13.07 -9.65
C TYR A 11 -11.63 12.68 -10.77
N LEU A 12 -11.77 13.26 -11.96
CA LEU A 12 -10.89 12.95 -13.09
C LEU A 12 -9.43 13.30 -12.80
N MET A 13 -9.17 14.46 -12.19
CA MET A 13 -7.81 14.88 -11.86
C MET A 13 -7.18 14.04 -10.76
N GLU A 14 -7.95 13.73 -9.71
CA GLU A 14 -7.50 12.84 -8.63
C GLU A 14 -7.18 11.45 -9.19
N SER A 15 -8.06 10.89 -10.02
CA SER A 15 -7.87 9.57 -10.64
C SER A 15 -6.67 9.53 -11.59
N ASP A 16 -6.42 10.58 -12.38
CA ASP A 16 -5.22 10.67 -13.23
C ASP A 16 -3.93 10.63 -12.39
N HIS A 17 -3.87 11.36 -11.28
CA HIS A 17 -2.71 11.36 -10.38
C HIS A 17 -2.55 10.04 -9.62
N TYR A 18 -3.66 9.45 -9.18
CA TYR A 18 -3.68 8.13 -8.57
C TYR A 18 -3.07 7.08 -9.51
N LEU A 19 -3.53 7.05 -10.76
CA LEU A 19 -3.04 6.12 -11.78
C LEU A 19 -1.59 6.42 -12.16
N ALA A 20 -1.23 7.69 -12.29
CA ALA A 20 0.14 8.13 -12.57
C ALA A 20 1.12 7.65 -11.49
N LEU A 21 0.79 7.85 -10.21
CA LEU A 21 1.59 7.33 -9.09
C LEU A 21 1.67 5.80 -9.09
N SER A 22 0.54 5.13 -9.27
CA SER A 22 0.46 3.66 -9.30
C SER A 22 1.31 3.08 -10.44
N ALA A 23 1.30 3.73 -11.60
CA ALA A 23 2.08 3.34 -12.78
C ALA A 23 3.51 3.90 -12.77
N ARG A 24 3.88 4.71 -11.76
CA ARG A 24 5.16 5.44 -11.67
C ARG A 24 5.45 6.30 -12.92
N ARG A 25 4.41 6.94 -13.44
CA ARG A 25 4.45 7.81 -14.64
C ARG A 25 4.02 9.23 -14.27
N PRO A 26 4.38 10.24 -15.10
CA PRO A 26 3.83 11.58 -14.95
C PRO A 26 2.30 11.58 -15.12
N SER A 27 1.62 12.46 -14.38
CA SER A 27 0.21 12.76 -14.62
C SER A 27 0.03 13.58 -15.90
N HIS A 28 -1.14 13.46 -16.53
CA HIS A 28 -1.43 14.15 -17.79
C HIS A 28 -2.23 15.43 -17.58
N LEU A 29 -3.04 15.49 -16.52
CA LEU A 29 -3.90 16.62 -16.22
C LEU A 29 -3.18 17.63 -15.31
N ASN A 30 -3.29 18.92 -15.63
CA ASN A 30 -2.79 19.99 -14.75
C ASN A 30 -3.86 20.32 -13.68
N PRO A 31 -3.56 20.11 -12.37
CA PRO A 31 -4.49 20.36 -11.28
C PRO A 31 -4.53 21.81 -10.76
N GLU A 32 -3.62 22.71 -11.17
CA GLU A 32 -3.48 24.07 -10.60
C GLU A 32 -4.78 24.88 -10.62
N SER A 33 -5.45 24.90 -11.77
CA SER A 33 -6.70 25.67 -11.94
C SER A 33 -7.83 25.17 -11.03
N MET A 34 -7.86 23.87 -10.74
CA MET A 34 -8.84 23.30 -9.81
C MET A 34 -8.45 23.57 -8.37
N ASN A 35 -7.17 23.46 -8.02
CA ASN A 35 -6.71 23.75 -6.67
C ASN A 35 -7.06 25.18 -6.23
N GLY A 36 -6.91 26.16 -7.11
CA GLY A 36 -7.29 27.56 -6.82
C GLY A 36 -8.78 27.78 -6.52
N ALA A 37 -9.66 26.89 -6.97
CA ALA A 37 -11.12 27.00 -6.82
C ALA A 37 -11.70 26.11 -5.70
N ILE A 38 -10.88 25.28 -5.04
CA ILE A 38 -11.36 24.23 -4.12
C ILE A 38 -12.03 24.81 -2.87
N ALA A 39 -11.46 25.89 -2.32
CA ALA A 39 -12.05 26.58 -1.19
C ALA A 39 -13.43 27.14 -1.56
N SER A 40 -13.56 27.79 -2.72
CA SER A 40 -14.85 28.31 -3.18
C SER A 40 -15.87 27.20 -3.45
N PHE A 41 -15.44 26.05 -3.96
CA PHE A 41 -16.29 24.88 -4.14
C PHE A 41 -16.86 24.37 -2.83
N LEU A 42 -16.02 24.19 -1.80
CA LEU A 42 -16.44 23.66 -0.50
C LEU A 42 -17.38 24.59 0.27
N HIS A 43 -17.43 25.88 -0.07
CA HIS A 43 -18.40 26.83 0.47
C HIS A 43 -19.67 26.97 -0.39
N CYS A 44 -19.79 26.20 -1.47
CA CYS A 44 -20.95 26.24 -2.35
C CYS A 44 -22.18 25.57 -1.70
N ARG A 45 -23.36 26.07 -2.03
CA ARG A 45 -24.65 25.56 -1.50
C ARG A 45 -25.00 24.13 -1.96
N PHE A 46 -24.29 23.59 -2.95
CA PHE A 46 -24.54 22.28 -3.57
C PHE A 46 -23.44 21.24 -3.25
N VAL A 47 -22.68 21.49 -2.18
CA VAL A 47 -21.67 20.56 -1.66
C VAL A 47 -22.36 19.34 -1.04
N GLN A 48 -21.79 18.17 -1.30
CA GLN A 48 -22.19 16.87 -0.75
C GLN A 48 -21.23 16.47 0.38
N SER A 49 -21.67 15.58 1.27
CA SER A 49 -20.82 15.08 2.37
C SER A 49 -19.52 14.43 1.86
N THR A 50 -19.56 13.78 0.70
CA THR A 50 -18.41 13.13 0.06
C THR A 50 -17.43 14.10 -0.60
N ASP A 51 -17.81 15.38 -0.79
CA ASP A 51 -16.96 16.36 -1.48
C ASP A 51 -15.75 16.78 -0.65
N MET A 52 -15.88 16.77 0.68
CA MET A 52 -14.75 17.04 1.57
C MET A 52 -13.68 15.96 1.44
N ARG A 53 -14.10 14.70 1.38
CA ARG A 53 -13.23 13.56 1.11
C ARG A 53 -12.50 13.70 -0.23
N LEU A 54 -13.26 13.97 -1.29
CA LEU A 54 -12.71 14.15 -2.63
C LEU A 54 -11.73 15.33 -2.68
N ALA A 55 -12.05 16.45 -2.02
CA ALA A 55 -11.18 17.61 -1.95
C ALA A 55 -9.86 17.29 -1.23
N SER A 56 -9.91 16.53 -0.13
CA SER A 56 -8.71 16.07 0.57
C SER A 56 -7.84 15.15 -0.30
N LEU A 57 -8.42 14.20 -1.03
CA LEU A 57 -7.66 13.39 -1.99
C LEU A 57 -6.99 14.24 -3.07
N PHE A 58 -7.77 15.16 -3.64
CA PHE A 58 -7.29 16.03 -4.67
C PHE A 58 -6.11 16.91 -4.18
N GLN A 59 -6.16 17.40 -2.93
CA GLN A 59 -5.03 18.14 -2.35
C GLN A 59 -3.76 17.30 -2.26
N VAL A 60 -3.88 16.02 -1.92
CA VAL A 60 -2.74 15.10 -1.91
C VAL A 60 -2.23 14.80 -3.33
N ALA A 61 -3.14 14.54 -4.27
CA ALA A 61 -2.80 14.40 -5.69
C ALA A 61 -2.07 15.65 -6.23
N TYR A 62 -2.54 16.84 -5.86
CA TYR A 62 -1.90 18.11 -6.17
C TYR A 62 -0.48 18.22 -5.58
N GLY A 63 -0.27 17.75 -4.35
CA GLY A 63 1.07 17.68 -3.75
C GLY A 63 2.04 16.82 -4.57
N ALA A 64 1.57 15.66 -5.08
CA ALA A 64 2.37 14.78 -5.91
C ALA A 64 2.66 15.37 -7.31
N HIS A 65 1.83 16.30 -7.78
CA HIS A 65 2.01 16.96 -9.08
C HIS A 65 3.34 17.73 -9.18
N PHE A 66 3.81 18.34 -8.08
CA PHE A 66 5.04 19.14 -8.08
C PHE A 66 6.30 18.36 -8.46
N THR A 67 6.29 17.05 -8.26
CA THR A 67 7.39 16.16 -8.66
C THR A 67 7.03 15.33 -9.89
N ASN A 68 5.96 15.67 -10.61
CA ASN A 68 5.38 14.86 -11.69
C ASN A 68 5.16 13.40 -11.24
N CYS A 69 4.71 13.20 -10.00
CA CYS A 69 4.55 11.87 -9.39
C CYS A 69 5.85 11.04 -9.35
N ARG A 70 7.02 11.70 -9.45
CA ARG A 70 8.36 11.09 -9.52
C ARG A 70 9.33 11.81 -8.59
N PRO A 71 9.21 11.61 -7.27
CA PRO A 71 10.20 12.10 -6.32
C PRO A 71 11.59 11.54 -6.65
N THR A 72 12.59 12.43 -6.61
CA THR A 72 14.00 12.10 -6.84
C THR A 72 14.86 12.25 -5.58
N THR A 73 14.31 12.85 -4.51
CA THR A 73 15.02 13.09 -3.26
C THR A 73 14.19 12.65 -2.05
N ILE A 74 14.87 12.29 -0.96
CA ILE A 74 14.21 11.93 0.29
C ILE A 74 13.47 13.12 0.92
N GLU A 75 14.00 14.34 0.76
CA GLU A 75 13.36 15.57 1.23
C GLU A 75 12.02 15.80 0.55
N SER A 76 11.88 15.36 -0.71
CA SER A 76 10.61 15.43 -1.43
C SER A 76 9.58 14.46 -0.84
N VAL A 77 10.01 13.28 -0.39
CA VAL A 77 9.16 12.31 0.32
C VAL A 77 8.76 12.86 1.70
N GLU A 78 9.70 13.47 2.43
CA GLU A 78 9.44 14.12 3.73
C GLU A 78 8.48 15.31 3.64
N ALA A 79 8.62 16.13 2.60
CA ALA A 79 7.72 17.25 2.36
C ALA A 79 6.31 16.72 2.03
N PHE A 80 6.22 15.75 1.12
CA PHE A 80 4.95 15.15 0.73
C PHE A 80 4.24 14.49 1.92
N ASP A 81 4.94 13.69 2.74
CA ASP A 81 4.35 13.07 3.92
C ASP A 81 3.77 14.11 4.90
N ARG A 82 4.53 15.19 5.17
CA ARG A 82 4.05 16.31 6.01
C ARG A 82 2.78 16.95 5.44
N ASP A 83 2.72 17.17 4.13
CA ASP A 83 1.54 17.73 3.48
C ASP A 83 0.33 16.79 3.62
N VAL A 84 0.52 15.47 3.42
CA VAL A 84 -0.54 14.49 3.64
C VAL A 84 -0.99 14.47 5.11
N GLN A 85 -0.08 14.59 6.07
CA GLN A 85 -0.42 14.66 7.50
C GLN A 85 -1.27 15.89 7.84
N ILE A 86 -0.99 17.04 7.21
CA ILE A 86 -1.80 18.25 7.36
C ILE A 86 -3.21 18.02 6.81
N VAL A 87 -3.33 17.46 5.60
CA VAL A 87 -4.62 17.15 4.97
C VAL A 87 -5.43 16.16 5.83
N GLU A 88 -4.78 15.10 6.31
CA GLU A 88 -5.38 14.09 7.19
C GLU A 88 -5.92 14.73 8.48
N LYS A 89 -5.10 15.56 9.14
CA LYS A 89 -5.51 16.27 10.36
C LYS A 89 -6.70 17.19 10.11
N GLN A 90 -6.69 17.93 9.00
CA GLN A 90 -7.79 18.81 8.62
C GLN A 90 -9.08 18.01 8.37
N PHE A 91 -8.98 16.91 7.62
CA PHE A 91 -10.12 16.03 7.35
C PHE A 91 -10.73 15.48 8.64
N THR A 92 -9.93 14.88 9.51
CA THR A 92 -10.39 14.31 10.79
C THR A 92 -11.00 15.38 11.71
N SER A 93 -10.40 16.57 11.75
CA SER A 93 -10.93 17.68 12.56
C SER A 93 -12.32 18.14 12.07
N ASN A 94 -12.54 18.16 10.76
CA ASN A 94 -13.83 18.55 10.16
C ASN A 94 -14.87 17.43 10.27
N GLN A 95 -14.44 16.16 10.23
CA GLN A 95 -15.31 15.00 10.32
C GLN A 95 -16.00 14.89 11.69
N SER A 96 -15.31 15.28 12.77
CA SER A 96 -15.84 15.26 14.14
C SER A 96 -17.15 16.05 14.31
N ASN A 97 -17.45 16.95 13.38
CA ASN A 97 -18.64 17.79 13.42
C ASN A 97 -19.78 17.33 12.48
N GLN A 98 -19.58 16.42 11.52
CA GLN A 98 -20.52 16.33 10.38
C GLN A 98 -20.77 14.97 9.68
N SER A 99 -20.02 13.87 9.90
CA SER A 99 -20.21 12.66 9.05
C SER A 99 -20.49 11.36 9.81
N THR A 100 -21.61 10.71 9.49
CA THR A 100 -21.93 9.30 9.81
C THR A 100 -21.58 8.35 8.65
N ASP A 101 -20.87 8.82 7.62
CA ASP A 101 -20.54 8.01 6.44
C ASP A 101 -19.38 7.06 6.76
N THR A 102 -19.67 5.75 6.77
CA THR A 102 -18.68 4.67 6.95
C THR A 102 -17.50 4.83 5.99
N MET A 103 -17.75 5.24 4.74
CA MET A 103 -16.69 5.44 3.76
C MET A 103 -15.74 6.60 4.11
N SER A 104 -16.26 7.61 4.81
CA SER A 104 -15.46 8.73 5.31
C SER A 104 -14.67 8.34 6.56
N GLN A 105 -15.13 7.35 7.34
CA GLN A 105 -14.39 6.83 8.51
C GLN A 105 -13.15 6.03 8.09
N HIS A 106 -13.22 5.27 6.99
CA HIS A 106 -12.08 4.51 6.47
C HIS A 106 -11.17 5.33 5.53
N PHE A 107 -11.60 6.53 5.13
CA PHE A 107 -10.93 7.35 4.13
C PHE A 107 -9.45 7.69 4.42
N PRO A 108 -9.09 8.26 5.59
CA PRO A 108 -7.71 8.68 5.81
C PRO A 108 -6.74 7.49 5.93
N PHE A 109 -7.25 6.28 6.13
CA PHE A 109 -6.46 5.11 6.45
C PHE A 109 -6.04 4.33 5.21
N THR A 110 -6.94 4.07 4.27
CA THR A 110 -6.54 3.34 3.06
C THR A 110 -6.01 4.28 2.00
N SER A 111 -6.73 5.35 1.68
CA SER A 111 -6.40 6.17 0.51
C SER A 111 -5.20 7.10 0.75
N LEU A 112 -5.12 7.79 1.89
CA LEU A 112 -3.97 8.67 2.16
C LEU A 112 -2.68 7.88 2.42
N ARG A 113 -2.78 6.74 3.10
CA ARG A 113 -1.63 5.83 3.28
C ARG A 113 -1.18 5.23 1.96
N TRP A 114 -2.11 4.90 1.06
CA TRP A 114 -1.76 4.50 -0.30
C TRP A 114 -0.94 5.58 -1.00
N TYR A 115 -1.38 6.84 -0.99
CA TYR A 115 -0.62 7.93 -1.62
C TYR A 115 0.80 8.05 -1.04
N ARG A 116 0.97 7.97 0.28
CA ARG A 116 2.30 7.97 0.93
C ARG A 116 3.15 6.77 0.50
N LEU A 117 2.55 5.57 0.51
CA LEU A 117 3.21 4.34 0.09
C LEU A 117 3.63 4.41 -1.38
N SER A 118 2.71 4.73 -2.29
CA SER A 118 2.97 4.77 -3.74
C SER A 118 4.01 5.82 -4.10
N TYR A 119 3.93 7.01 -3.50
CA TYR A 119 4.90 8.09 -3.72
C TYR A 119 6.30 7.68 -3.26
N THR A 120 6.39 7.02 -2.11
CA THR A 120 7.66 6.54 -1.58
C THR A 120 8.20 5.35 -2.36
N CYS A 121 7.35 4.44 -2.82
CA CYS A 121 7.77 3.39 -3.75
C CYS A 121 8.31 3.97 -5.06
N ALA A 122 7.71 5.04 -5.59
CA ALA A 122 8.23 5.72 -6.78
C ALA A 122 9.62 6.33 -6.53
N PHE A 123 9.88 6.85 -5.32
CA PHE A 123 11.23 7.28 -4.93
C PHE A 123 12.21 6.09 -4.82
N LEU A 124 11.82 5.02 -4.13
CA LEU A 124 12.66 3.83 -3.94
C LEU A 124 13.03 3.14 -5.25
N ASP A 125 12.20 3.26 -6.29
CA ASP A 125 12.50 2.75 -7.63
C ASP A 125 13.59 3.55 -8.34
N ASN A 126 13.62 4.86 -8.12
CA ASN A 126 14.56 5.80 -8.76
C ASN A 126 15.97 5.81 -8.14
N ILE A 127 16.15 5.22 -6.96
CA ILE A 127 17.44 5.18 -6.27
C ILE A 127 18.16 3.84 -6.48
N ASP A 128 19.49 3.89 -6.44
CA ASP A 128 20.35 2.72 -6.57
C ASP A 128 19.98 1.63 -5.56
N GLN A 129 20.07 0.36 -5.96
CA GLN A 129 19.68 -0.78 -5.12
C GLN A 129 20.36 -0.77 -3.74
N GLY A 130 21.62 -0.34 -3.66
CA GLY A 130 22.35 -0.20 -2.39
C GLY A 130 21.82 0.91 -1.47
N GLN A 131 21.11 1.90 -2.01
CA GLN A 131 20.50 3.02 -1.29
C GLN A 131 19.02 2.78 -0.94
N ARG A 132 18.43 1.67 -1.40
CA ARG A 132 17.04 1.29 -1.08
C ARG A 132 16.82 0.90 0.39
N LYS A 133 17.87 0.96 1.22
CA LYS A 133 17.83 0.75 2.66
C LYS A 133 17.77 2.08 3.38
N GLY A 134 16.94 2.20 4.41
CA GLY A 134 16.91 3.38 5.28
C GLY A 134 15.51 3.92 5.54
N LYS A 135 15.44 5.21 5.89
CA LYS A 135 14.23 5.86 6.41
C LYS A 135 13.02 5.77 5.49
N ALA A 136 13.22 5.99 4.19
CA ALA A 136 12.14 5.92 3.19
C ALA A 136 11.53 4.50 3.08
N LEU A 137 12.37 3.47 3.14
CA LEU A 137 11.90 2.09 3.15
C LEU A 137 11.09 1.79 4.42
N MET A 138 11.59 2.22 5.59
CA MET A 138 10.88 2.03 6.85
C MET A 138 9.53 2.72 6.87
N TRP A 139 9.41 3.91 6.30
CA TRP A 139 8.10 4.53 6.15
C TRP A 139 7.18 3.77 5.21
N ALA A 140 7.68 3.27 4.08
CA ALA A 140 6.90 2.46 3.16
C ALA A 140 6.37 1.18 3.85
N ILE A 141 7.21 0.51 4.63
CA ILE A 141 6.81 -0.63 5.47
C ILE A 141 5.73 -0.21 6.47
N ASP A 142 5.91 0.94 7.12
CA ASP A 142 4.96 1.46 8.10
C ASP A 142 3.58 1.73 7.49
N TRP A 143 3.52 2.44 6.37
CA TRP A 143 2.25 2.73 5.69
C TRP A 143 1.59 1.47 5.10
N ALA A 144 2.37 0.54 4.55
CA ALA A 144 1.83 -0.74 4.08
C ALA A 144 1.24 -1.55 5.23
N SER A 145 1.92 -1.57 6.39
CA SER A 145 1.43 -2.25 7.59
C SER A 145 0.15 -1.61 8.11
N GLN A 146 0.09 -0.28 8.17
CA GLN A 146 -1.10 0.45 8.61
C GLN A 146 -2.32 0.20 7.70
N ILE A 147 -2.12 0.07 6.38
CA ILE A 147 -3.19 -0.31 5.44
C ILE A 147 -3.79 -1.67 5.83
N LEU A 148 -2.95 -2.65 6.17
CA LEU A 148 -3.40 -4.00 6.52
C LEU A 148 -3.96 -4.09 7.94
N ILE A 149 -3.35 -3.41 8.91
CA ILE A 149 -3.83 -3.34 10.31
C ILE A 149 -5.24 -2.75 10.36
N HIS A 150 -5.51 -1.74 9.53
CA HIS A 150 -6.82 -1.10 9.46
C HIS A 150 -7.93 -2.08 9.09
N LEU A 151 -7.63 -3.22 8.44
CA LEU A 151 -8.63 -4.26 8.14
C LEU A 151 -9.19 -4.96 9.38
N SER A 152 -8.55 -4.82 10.55
CA SER A 152 -8.95 -5.51 11.78
C SER A 152 -9.47 -4.60 12.88
N MET A 153 -9.09 -3.32 12.90
CA MET A 153 -9.45 -2.42 13.99
C MET A 153 -9.75 -1.00 13.50
N PRO A 154 -10.69 -0.30 14.17
CA PRO A 154 -10.90 1.10 13.94
C PRO A 154 -9.66 1.92 14.34
N PRO A 155 -9.48 3.09 13.74
CA PRO A 155 -8.24 3.84 13.80
C PRO A 155 -8.16 4.70 15.06
N SER A 156 -8.03 4.08 16.21
CA SER A 156 -7.65 4.75 17.46
C SER A 156 -6.15 4.55 17.70
N SER A 157 -5.34 5.35 17.01
CA SER A 157 -3.93 5.67 17.32
C SER A 157 -3.11 4.55 17.99
N GLU A 158 -2.54 3.62 17.21
CA GLU A 158 -1.46 2.78 17.72
C GLU A 158 -0.38 2.57 16.65
N THR A 159 0.88 2.69 17.07
CA THR A 159 2.07 2.38 16.28
C THR A 159 2.19 0.87 16.08
N ILE A 160 2.93 0.42 15.06
CA ILE A 160 3.19 -1.01 14.78
C ILE A 160 3.58 -1.80 16.05
N ASP A 161 4.35 -1.16 16.93
CA ASP A 161 4.82 -1.74 18.20
C ASP A 161 3.69 -2.23 19.12
N SER A 162 2.51 -1.61 19.10
CA SER A 162 1.37 -2.07 19.89
C SER A 162 0.76 -3.38 19.38
N PHE A 163 0.97 -3.70 18.10
CA PHE A 163 0.38 -4.86 17.44
C PHE A 163 1.23 -6.12 17.52
N ILE A 164 2.53 -5.97 17.83
CA ILE A 164 3.46 -7.09 18.01
C ILE A 164 2.99 -8.05 19.12
N GLY A 165 2.22 -7.55 20.11
CA GLY A 165 1.72 -8.33 21.24
C GLY A 165 0.32 -8.94 21.10
N LEU A 166 -0.47 -8.59 20.07
CA LEU A 166 -1.80 -9.19 19.89
C LEU A 166 -1.67 -10.64 19.43
N ALA A 167 -2.54 -11.55 19.88
CA ALA A 167 -2.41 -12.97 19.51
C ALA A 167 -3.04 -13.30 18.13
N ARG A 168 -4.08 -12.56 17.72
CA ARG A 168 -4.83 -12.82 16.48
C ARG A 168 -5.49 -11.55 16.00
N LEU A 169 -5.36 -11.26 14.70
CA LEU A 169 -6.07 -10.17 14.03
C LEU A 169 -7.31 -10.76 13.36
N GLU A 170 -8.47 -10.13 13.53
CA GLU A 170 -9.73 -10.58 12.93
C GLU A 170 -10.29 -9.50 12.00
N PRO A 171 -10.85 -9.84 10.83
CA PRO A 171 -11.47 -8.87 9.94
C PRO A 171 -12.56 -8.06 10.64
N ASP A 172 -12.52 -6.74 10.47
CA ASP A 172 -13.57 -5.83 10.91
C ASP A 172 -14.81 -6.01 10.03
N SER A 173 -15.97 -6.22 10.66
CA SER A 173 -17.24 -6.46 9.96
C SER A 173 -17.71 -5.28 9.11
N ASP A 174 -17.46 -4.05 9.55
CA ASP A 174 -17.84 -2.84 8.83
C ASP A 174 -16.97 -2.67 7.58
N ILE A 175 -15.69 -3.03 7.67
CA ILE A 175 -14.77 -3.06 6.53
C ILE A 175 -15.15 -4.15 5.55
N VAL A 176 -15.46 -5.37 6.02
CA VAL A 176 -15.93 -6.45 5.16
C VAL A 176 -17.19 -6.04 4.40
N ASN A 177 -18.14 -5.41 5.08
CA ASN A 177 -19.37 -4.91 4.46
C ASN A 177 -19.08 -3.80 3.44
N LEU A 178 -18.22 -2.83 3.79
CA LEU A 178 -17.77 -1.79 2.86
C LEU A 178 -17.13 -2.40 1.61
N MET A 179 -16.23 -3.36 1.81
CA MET A 179 -15.49 -4.03 0.74
C MET A 179 -16.39 -4.89 -0.13
N SER A 180 -17.53 -5.38 0.36
CA SER A 180 -18.50 -6.12 -0.46
C SER A 180 -19.11 -5.26 -1.59
N PHE A 181 -19.00 -3.94 -1.48
CA PHE A 181 -19.48 -2.98 -2.47
C PHE A 181 -18.35 -2.09 -3.02
N ALA A 182 -17.10 -2.37 -2.68
CA ALA A 182 -15.97 -1.55 -3.05
C ALA A 182 -15.55 -1.77 -4.51
N ILE A 183 -14.93 -0.73 -5.07
CA ILE A 183 -14.33 -0.73 -6.41
C ILE A 183 -12.96 -1.40 -6.33
N ASP A 184 -12.50 -1.95 -7.46
CA ASP A 184 -11.26 -2.71 -7.67
C ASP A 184 -10.02 -2.12 -6.97
N HIS A 185 -9.90 -0.80 -6.93
CA HIS A 185 -8.86 -0.05 -6.21
C HIS A 185 -8.57 -0.62 -4.82
N TYR A 186 -9.59 -0.89 -3.99
CA TYR A 186 -9.37 -1.29 -2.60
C TYR A 186 -8.65 -2.63 -2.51
N TYR A 187 -9.01 -3.58 -3.38
CA TYR A 187 -8.36 -4.89 -3.43
C TYR A 187 -6.93 -4.76 -3.94
N VAL A 188 -6.70 -3.91 -4.97
CA VAL A 188 -5.35 -3.62 -5.49
C VAL A 188 -4.45 -3.04 -4.40
N VAL A 189 -4.93 -2.06 -3.62
CA VAL A 189 -4.15 -1.43 -2.55
C VAL A 189 -3.77 -2.45 -1.47
N ILE A 190 -4.71 -3.29 -1.05
CA ILE A 190 -4.48 -4.33 -0.03
C ILE A 190 -3.47 -5.36 -0.55
N SER A 191 -3.68 -5.88 -1.76
CA SER A 191 -2.77 -6.86 -2.37
C SER A 191 -1.38 -6.29 -2.63
N TYR A 192 -1.28 -5.03 -3.04
CA TYR A 192 0.01 -4.37 -3.22
C TYR A 192 0.72 -4.17 -1.88
N ALA A 193 0.01 -3.76 -0.82
CA ALA A 193 0.60 -3.61 0.51
C ALA A 193 1.15 -4.96 1.03
N SER A 194 0.38 -6.04 0.88
CA SER A 194 0.85 -7.40 1.20
C SER A 194 2.07 -7.80 0.37
N PHE A 195 2.02 -7.62 -0.95
CA PHE A 195 3.15 -7.92 -1.85
C PHE A 195 4.40 -7.14 -1.43
N PHE A 196 4.27 -5.84 -1.17
CA PHE A 196 5.39 -4.98 -0.80
C PHE A 196 6.07 -5.45 0.50
N LEU A 197 5.29 -5.82 1.51
CA LEU A 197 5.82 -6.33 2.78
C LEU A 197 6.53 -7.67 2.60
N VAL A 198 5.91 -8.63 1.90
CA VAL A 198 6.51 -9.94 1.66
C VAL A 198 7.78 -9.84 0.81
N ASN A 199 7.77 -9.02 -0.23
CA ASN A 199 8.96 -8.77 -1.03
C ASN A 199 10.06 -8.06 -0.23
N SER A 200 9.71 -7.16 0.70
CA SER A 200 10.70 -6.52 1.58
C SER A 200 11.36 -7.53 2.54
N TRP A 201 10.59 -8.51 3.03
CA TRP A 201 11.12 -9.61 3.83
C TRP A 201 11.99 -10.56 3.00
N LEU A 202 11.56 -11.00 1.82
CA LEU A 202 12.35 -11.87 0.93
C LEU A 202 13.68 -11.24 0.51
N ARG A 203 13.72 -9.92 0.35
CA ARG A 203 14.95 -9.16 0.05
C ARG A 203 15.81 -8.89 1.31
N ASN A 204 15.48 -9.50 2.45
CA ASN A 204 16.17 -9.34 3.73
C ASN A 204 16.27 -7.88 4.20
N PHE A 205 15.30 -7.03 3.87
CA PHE A 205 15.24 -5.67 4.40
C PHE A 205 14.60 -5.60 5.79
N VAL A 206 13.67 -6.50 6.06
CA VAL A 206 13.00 -6.65 7.35
C VAL A 206 12.95 -8.10 7.78
N ASP A 207 12.73 -8.32 9.07
CA ASP A 207 12.40 -9.62 9.62
C ASP A 207 10.89 -9.92 9.53
N LEU A 208 10.48 -11.09 10.05
CA LEU A 208 9.08 -11.52 10.10
C LEU A 208 8.18 -10.63 10.99
N ASN A 209 8.77 -9.80 11.85
CA ASN A 209 8.08 -8.82 12.69
C ASN A 209 8.17 -7.39 12.13
N LEU A 210 8.62 -7.24 10.87
CA LEU A 210 8.74 -5.98 10.15
C LEU A 210 9.75 -5.00 10.75
N GLN A 211 10.72 -5.50 11.52
CA GLN A 211 11.82 -4.71 12.07
C GLN A 211 13.00 -4.68 11.10
N SER A 212 13.74 -3.57 11.08
CA SER A 212 14.95 -3.43 10.25
C SER A 212 16.04 -4.38 10.74
N ASN A 213 16.59 -5.19 9.82
CA ASN A 213 17.67 -6.16 10.11
C ASN A 213 18.99 -5.53 10.60
N SER A 214 19.10 -4.20 10.64
CA SER A 214 20.24 -3.49 11.22
C SER A 214 20.31 -3.54 12.75
N GLN A 215 19.26 -4.04 13.43
CA GLN A 215 19.16 -4.08 14.90
C GLN A 215 19.10 -5.51 15.47
N HIS A 216 19.90 -6.45 14.96
CA HIS A 216 20.01 -7.77 15.58
C HIS A 216 20.71 -7.68 16.95
N SER A 217 19.90 -7.64 18.01
CA SER A 217 20.26 -8.17 19.31
C SER A 217 20.02 -9.68 19.26
N GLU A 218 21.07 -10.46 19.53
CA GLU A 218 21.06 -11.92 19.62
C GLU A 218 19.99 -12.40 20.61
N ASN A 219 18.86 -12.87 20.11
CA ASN A 219 18.01 -13.81 20.85
C ASN A 219 17.24 -14.68 19.85
N PRO A 220 17.66 -15.94 19.63
CA PRO A 220 16.96 -16.86 18.75
C PRO A 220 15.80 -17.47 19.52
N LEU A 221 14.78 -16.66 19.83
CA LEU A 221 13.50 -17.22 20.22
C LEU A 221 12.82 -17.68 18.94
N VAL A 222 12.76 -19.00 18.76
CA VAL A 222 11.97 -19.67 17.72
C VAL A 222 10.52 -19.22 17.85
N HIS A 223 10.17 -18.10 17.23
CA HIS A 223 8.80 -17.63 17.15
C HIS A 223 8.12 -18.48 16.07
N GLU A 224 7.01 -19.10 16.43
CA GLU A 224 6.16 -19.82 15.49
C GLU A 224 5.80 -18.86 14.35
N ARG A 225 6.11 -19.18 13.09
CA ARG A 225 5.94 -18.22 11.97
C ARG A 225 4.50 -17.78 11.76
N SER A 226 3.56 -18.66 12.11
CA SER A 226 2.13 -18.39 12.21
C SER A 226 1.79 -17.25 13.20
N SER A 227 2.67 -16.97 14.16
CA SER A 227 2.54 -15.87 15.12
C SER A 227 3.19 -14.57 14.65
N SER A 228 3.98 -14.61 13.58
CA SER A 228 4.70 -13.42 13.08
C SER A 228 3.75 -12.33 12.60
N LEU A 229 4.15 -11.08 12.76
CA LEU A 229 3.34 -9.94 12.32
C LEU A 229 3.10 -9.97 10.81
N LEU A 230 4.13 -10.26 10.01
CA LEU A 230 4.01 -10.32 8.56
C LEU A 230 2.94 -11.35 8.12
N TYR A 231 3.04 -12.59 8.62
CA TYR A 231 2.05 -13.63 8.30
C TYR A 231 0.64 -13.20 8.70
N ARG A 232 0.48 -12.69 9.92
CA ARG A 232 -0.83 -12.32 10.45
C ARG A 232 -1.49 -11.19 9.67
N LEU A 233 -0.72 -10.23 9.15
CA LEU A 233 -1.24 -9.16 8.31
C LEU A 233 -1.65 -9.67 6.92
N VAL A 234 -0.86 -10.56 6.31
CA VAL A 234 -1.19 -11.16 5.01
C VAL A 234 -2.40 -12.10 5.12
N ASP A 235 -2.47 -12.92 6.17
CA ASP A 235 -3.63 -13.78 6.44
C ASP A 235 -4.89 -12.96 6.75
N LEU A 236 -4.78 -11.87 7.51
CA LEU A 236 -5.88 -10.93 7.74
C LEU A 236 -6.41 -10.37 6.41
N ALA A 237 -5.51 -9.94 5.52
CA ALA A 237 -5.87 -9.44 4.19
C ALA A 237 -6.64 -10.49 3.39
N ALA A 238 -6.13 -11.74 3.35
CA ALA A 238 -6.78 -12.85 2.66
C ALA A 238 -8.19 -13.11 3.20
N ARG A 239 -8.33 -13.23 4.53
CA ARG A 239 -9.63 -13.46 5.18
C ARG A 239 -10.62 -12.32 4.98
N THR A 240 -10.13 -11.07 4.94
CA THR A 240 -10.98 -9.91 4.65
C THR A 240 -11.51 -9.94 3.22
N LEU A 241 -10.66 -10.29 2.25
CA LEU A 241 -11.10 -10.43 0.85
C LEU A 241 -12.04 -11.62 0.65
N GLU A 242 -11.80 -12.73 1.33
CA GLU A 242 -12.70 -13.89 1.31
C GLU A 242 -14.08 -13.53 1.85
N ALA A 243 -14.12 -12.89 3.02
CA ALA A 243 -15.37 -12.51 3.67
C ALA A 243 -16.15 -11.44 2.90
N SER A 244 -15.46 -10.56 2.17
CA SER A 244 -16.10 -9.52 1.34
C SER A 244 -16.49 -10.01 -0.06
N SER A 245 -16.09 -11.22 -0.46
CA SER A 245 -16.40 -11.77 -1.78
C SER A 245 -17.62 -12.71 -1.76
N PRO A 246 -18.76 -12.37 -2.40
CA PRO A 246 -19.82 -13.34 -2.63
C PRO A 246 -19.36 -14.50 -3.54
N PRO A 247 -20.06 -15.65 -3.51
CA PRO A 247 -19.58 -16.90 -4.08
C PRO A 247 -19.38 -16.95 -5.61
N GLU A 248 -19.82 -15.97 -6.40
CA GLU A 248 -19.55 -15.92 -7.85
C GLU A 248 -19.34 -14.48 -8.36
N GLY A 249 -18.37 -14.29 -9.24
CA GLY A 249 -18.21 -13.06 -10.05
C GLY A 249 -17.56 -11.84 -9.38
N HIS A 250 -17.24 -11.88 -8.08
CA HIS A 250 -16.66 -10.73 -7.38
C HIS A 250 -15.15 -10.55 -7.62
N LEU A 251 -14.70 -9.33 -7.91
CA LEU A 251 -13.29 -9.02 -8.24
C LEU A 251 -12.32 -9.36 -7.10
N ALA A 252 -12.71 -9.13 -5.84
CA ALA A 252 -11.88 -9.46 -4.67
C ALA A 252 -11.40 -10.93 -4.67
N ARG A 253 -12.20 -11.85 -5.22
CA ARG A 253 -11.86 -13.28 -5.28
C ARG A 253 -10.64 -13.57 -6.17
N ARG A 254 -10.33 -12.71 -7.14
CA ARG A 254 -9.12 -12.86 -7.98
C ARG A 254 -7.84 -12.63 -7.17
N TYR A 255 -7.92 -11.80 -6.13
CA TYR A 255 -6.79 -11.44 -5.27
C TYR A 255 -6.61 -12.40 -4.09
N VAL A 256 -7.63 -13.20 -3.73
CA VAL A 256 -7.54 -14.16 -2.62
C VAL A 256 -6.45 -15.23 -2.84
N PRO A 257 -6.36 -15.93 -4.00
CA PRO A 257 -5.30 -16.91 -4.23
C PRO A 257 -3.90 -16.33 -4.12
N LEU A 258 -3.72 -15.08 -4.57
CA LEU A 258 -2.47 -14.35 -4.46
C LEU A 258 -2.07 -14.15 -2.99
N LEU A 259 -2.99 -13.65 -2.17
CA LEU A 259 -2.73 -13.41 -0.74
C LEU A 259 -2.50 -14.72 0.02
N ARG A 260 -3.22 -15.80 -0.34
CA ARG A 260 -3.00 -17.13 0.24
C ARG A 260 -1.64 -17.71 -0.15
N GLY A 261 -1.24 -17.59 -1.42
CA GLY A 261 0.10 -17.99 -1.86
C GLY A 261 1.22 -17.24 -1.13
N MET A 262 1.06 -15.94 -0.89
CA MET A 262 1.99 -15.17 -0.06
C MET A 262 2.05 -15.66 1.39
N ALA A 263 0.90 -15.97 1.99
CA ALA A 263 0.83 -16.51 3.35
C ALA A 263 1.52 -17.88 3.45
N ASP A 264 1.29 -18.76 2.47
CA ASP A 264 1.92 -20.08 2.39
C ASP A 264 3.44 -19.94 2.24
N LEU A 265 3.91 -19.02 1.40
CA LEU A 265 5.34 -18.75 1.20
C LEU A 265 6.05 -18.33 2.50
N ILE A 266 5.40 -17.52 3.33
CA ILE A 266 5.92 -17.14 4.67
C ILE A 266 6.04 -18.38 5.59
N LEU A 267 5.06 -19.29 5.52
CA LEU A 267 5.04 -20.50 6.35
C LEU A 267 6.07 -21.55 5.90
N THR A 268 6.29 -21.72 4.59
CA THR A 268 7.09 -22.83 4.02
C THR A 268 8.61 -22.64 4.03
N ASP A 269 9.13 -21.41 4.16
CA ASP A 269 10.56 -21.13 3.96
C ASP A 269 11.48 -21.58 5.13
N SER A 270 11.39 -22.84 5.58
CA SER A 270 12.12 -23.36 6.75
C SER A 270 13.54 -23.86 6.47
N THR A 271 14.07 -23.75 5.24
CA THR A 271 15.17 -24.65 4.86
C THR A 271 16.42 -24.06 4.22
N GLN A 272 16.52 -22.74 3.94
CA GLN A 272 17.76 -22.23 3.31
C GLN A 272 18.34 -20.93 3.88
N ALA A 273 17.58 -20.10 4.61
CA ALA A 273 18.12 -18.86 5.17
C ALA A 273 18.92 -19.02 6.50
N GLN A 274 18.86 -20.19 7.16
CA GLN A 274 19.57 -20.46 8.43
C GLN A 274 20.78 -21.41 8.31
N GLY A 275 21.11 -21.90 7.12
CA GLY A 275 22.17 -22.90 6.91
C GLY A 275 23.61 -22.38 6.85
N ILE A 276 23.86 -21.07 6.97
CA ILE A 276 25.20 -20.50 6.73
C ILE A 276 26.05 -20.38 8.01
N ASN A 277 25.48 -20.55 9.20
CA ASN A 277 26.23 -20.37 10.47
C ASN A 277 26.67 -21.65 11.18
N SER A 278 26.56 -22.82 10.53
CA SER A 278 27.13 -24.07 11.06
C SER A 278 27.87 -24.83 9.97
N ASP A 279 29.01 -24.31 9.52
CA ASP A 279 30.25 -25.09 9.50
C ASP A 279 31.43 -24.22 9.05
N SER A 280 32.42 -24.16 9.93
CA SER A 280 33.71 -23.51 9.72
C SER A 280 34.52 -24.18 8.60
N SER A 281 35.00 -23.36 7.66
CA SER A 281 36.03 -23.60 6.62
C SER A 281 35.53 -23.94 5.21
N ALA A 282 35.40 -22.93 4.33
CA ALA A 282 35.97 -22.93 2.98
C ALA A 282 35.68 -21.60 2.23
N MET A 283 36.70 -21.17 1.48
CA MET A 283 36.81 -20.09 0.50
C MET A 283 35.53 -19.49 -0.13
N THR A 284 35.45 -18.15 -0.03
CA THR A 284 34.99 -17.18 -1.06
C THR A 284 34.16 -17.74 -2.23
N ALA A 285 32.86 -17.90 -2.04
CA ALA A 285 31.86 -18.09 -3.10
C ALA A 285 30.42 -17.68 -2.67
N ASP A 286 30.28 -16.78 -1.69
CA ASP A 286 29.01 -16.62 -0.93
C ASP A 286 28.15 -15.40 -1.33
N VAL A 287 28.55 -14.62 -2.32
CA VAL A 287 27.76 -13.46 -2.79
C VAL A 287 26.81 -13.85 -3.94
N ASP A 288 27.19 -14.81 -4.78
CA ASP A 288 26.44 -15.14 -6.01
C ASP A 288 25.18 -16.01 -5.73
N MET A 289 25.25 -16.93 -4.76
CA MET A 289 24.14 -17.85 -4.47
C MET A 289 22.98 -17.19 -3.72
N SER A 290 23.26 -16.23 -2.83
CA SER A 290 22.21 -15.50 -2.10
C SER A 290 21.41 -14.57 -3.01
N GLU A 291 22.07 -13.93 -3.99
CA GLU A 291 21.38 -13.13 -5.01
C GLU A 291 20.57 -14.00 -5.98
N GLN A 292 21.08 -15.19 -6.36
CA GLN A 292 20.33 -16.13 -7.20
C GLN A 292 19.05 -16.65 -6.52
N LEU A 293 19.12 -17.04 -5.24
CA LEU A 293 17.97 -17.52 -4.47
C LEU A 293 16.93 -16.43 -4.17
N GLN A 294 17.40 -15.20 -3.92
CA GLN A 294 16.51 -14.04 -3.73
C GLN A 294 15.85 -13.59 -5.04
N ASN A 295 16.51 -13.79 -6.18
CA ASN A 295 15.91 -13.55 -7.49
C ASN A 295 14.86 -14.60 -7.82
N THR A 296 15.11 -15.89 -7.57
CA THR A 296 14.10 -16.94 -7.78
C THR A 296 12.86 -16.78 -6.91
N MET A 297 12.99 -16.36 -5.64
CA MET A 297 11.82 -16.14 -4.78
C MET A 297 11.04 -14.85 -5.11
N GLY A 298 11.74 -13.82 -5.58
CA GLY A 298 11.08 -12.65 -6.15
C GLY A 298 10.34 -12.96 -7.45
N GLU A 299 10.89 -13.88 -8.25
CA GLU A 299 10.23 -14.45 -9.43
C GLU A 299 8.99 -15.26 -9.03
N ASP A 300 9.04 -16.09 -7.99
CA ASP A 300 7.88 -16.85 -7.49
C ASP A 300 6.71 -15.94 -7.06
N LEU A 301 6.99 -14.82 -6.37
CA LEU A 301 5.97 -13.83 -6.04
C LEU A 301 5.36 -13.16 -7.28
N TRP A 302 6.18 -12.91 -8.28
CA TRP A 302 5.73 -12.33 -9.54
C TRP A 302 4.90 -13.33 -10.35
N GLU A 303 5.29 -14.61 -10.35
CA GLU A 303 4.53 -15.69 -10.94
C GLU A 303 3.16 -15.85 -10.28
N LEU A 304 3.07 -15.76 -8.94
CA LEU A 304 1.77 -15.75 -8.23
C LEU A 304 0.87 -14.60 -8.69
N TRP A 305 1.45 -13.42 -8.91
CA TRP A 305 0.72 -12.26 -9.43
C TRP A 305 0.21 -12.50 -10.87
N GLN A 306 1.04 -13.10 -11.72
CA GLN A 306 0.67 -13.44 -13.10
C GLN A 306 -0.41 -14.54 -13.15
N GLN A 307 -0.25 -15.59 -12.34
CA GLN A 307 -1.18 -16.72 -12.27
C GLN A 307 -2.57 -16.30 -11.74
N ALA A 308 -2.65 -15.24 -10.93
CA ALA A 308 -3.92 -14.64 -10.51
C ALA A 308 -4.69 -13.94 -11.65
N GLY A 309 -4.11 -13.88 -12.87
CA GLY A 309 -4.73 -13.25 -14.04
C GLY A 309 -4.79 -11.71 -13.92
N LEU A 310 -3.86 -11.12 -13.17
CA LEU A 310 -3.79 -9.68 -12.89
C LEU A 310 -2.83 -8.94 -13.84
N GLU A 311 -2.44 -9.55 -14.95
CA GLU A 311 -1.64 -8.87 -15.96
C GLU A 311 -2.40 -7.69 -16.58
N PRO A 312 -1.70 -6.62 -16.98
CA PRO A 312 -2.29 -5.65 -17.88
C PRO A 312 -2.71 -6.39 -19.15
N ILE A 313 -4.00 -6.36 -19.47
CA ILE A 313 -4.45 -6.67 -20.81
C ILE A 313 -3.64 -5.74 -21.71
N ASN A 314 -2.69 -6.29 -22.47
CA ASN A 314 -2.00 -5.57 -23.51
C ASN A 314 -3.09 -5.17 -24.51
N TRP A 315 -3.63 -3.95 -24.36
CA TRP A 315 -4.38 -3.28 -25.40
C TRP A 315 -3.36 -3.01 -26.51
N GLN A 316 -3.11 -4.01 -27.35
CA GLN A 316 -2.62 -3.78 -28.69
C GLN A 316 -3.69 -2.93 -29.36
N LEU A 317 -3.48 -1.62 -29.35
CA LEU A 317 -4.22 -0.69 -30.20
C LEU A 317 -4.13 -1.27 -31.62
N PRO A 318 -5.27 -1.52 -32.29
CA PRO A 318 -5.21 -1.93 -33.68
C PRO A 318 -4.47 -0.84 -34.45
N ASP A 319 -3.46 -1.25 -35.21
CA ASP A 319 -2.73 -0.38 -36.12
C ASP A 319 -3.72 0.32 -37.05
N PHE A 320 -4.05 1.58 -36.74
CA PHE A 320 -4.64 2.47 -37.72
C PHE A 320 -3.51 2.95 -38.61
N ALA A 321 -3.29 2.21 -39.69
CA ALA A 321 -2.49 2.67 -40.82
C ALA A 321 -3.13 3.93 -41.45
N PRO A 322 -2.32 4.89 -41.92
CA PRO A 322 -2.77 6.21 -42.39
C PRO A 322 -3.65 6.17 -43.65
#